data_AF-A0A3A9K0Y2-F1
#
_entry.id   AF-A0A3A9K0Y2-F1
#
_cell.length_a   1.000
_cell.length_b   1.000
_cell.length_c   1.000
_cell.angle_alpha   90.00
_cell.angle_beta   90.00
_cell.angle_gamma   90.00
#
_symmetry.space_group_name_H-M   'P 1'
#
loop_
_entity.id
_entity.type
_entity.pdbx_description
1 polymer ?
#
loop_
_entity_poly.entity_id
_entity_poly.type
_entity_poly.pdbx_seq_one_letter_code
_entity_poly.pdbx_strand_id
1 'polypeptide(L)'
;MMGSRCMLNRSKGKEQSFAAACGKIGFTLKVLVGEADIVMTCLPMPSDMEEIYLGTEGIVNQGRSGLTLIDFSTISTEDLNLKIKLAAERSRSLAKIFIM
;
A
#
# COMPACT_ATOMS: atom_id res chain seq x y z
N MET A 1 16.68 11.79 6.30
CA MET A 1 16.31 12.18 4.92
C MET A 1 14.92 12.81 5.01
N MET A 2 14.71 14.08 4.62
CA MET A 2 13.39 14.72 4.73
C MET A 2 12.35 13.89 3.96
N GLY A 3 11.20 13.63 4.60
CA GLY A 3 10.17 12.68 4.16
C GLY A 3 9.76 12.88 2.70
N SER A 4 10.05 11.89 1.87
CA SER A 4 9.71 11.92 0.44
C SER A 4 8.30 11.37 0.26
N ARG A 5 7.35 12.21 -0.18
CA ARG A 5 6.01 11.74 -0.58
C ARG A 5 6.13 11.06 -1.95
N CYS A 6 5.80 9.78 -2.00
CA CYS A 6 5.79 8.98 -3.23
C CYS A 6 4.36 8.54 -3.57
N MET A 7 4.07 8.38 -4.85
CA MET A 7 2.81 7.83 -5.34
C MET A 7 3.09 6.73 -6.35
N LEU A 8 2.31 5.65 -6.24
CA LEU A 8 2.17 4.62 -7.23
C LEU A 8 0.72 4.56 -7.64
N ASN A 9 0.43 4.65 -8.93
CA ASN A 9 -0.93 4.51 -9.43
C ASN A 9 -0.96 3.91 -10.83
N ARG A 10 -1.97 3.07 -11.10
CA ARG A 10 -2.18 2.44 -12.42
C ARG A 10 -2.29 3.46 -13.54
N SER A 11 -2.97 4.59 -13.28
CA SER A 11 -3.08 5.70 -14.23
C SER A 11 -1.90 6.66 -14.10
N LYS A 12 -1.10 6.75 -15.16
CA LYS A 12 0.05 7.65 -15.26
C LYS A 12 -0.32 9.13 -15.21
N GLY A 13 -1.50 9.51 -15.67
CA GLY A 13 -1.98 10.90 -15.56
C GLY A 13 -2.10 11.36 -14.11
N LYS A 14 -2.58 10.51 -13.19
CA LYS A 14 -2.66 10.84 -11.76
C LYS A 14 -1.28 10.97 -11.12
N GLU A 15 -0.33 10.10 -11.51
CA GLU A 15 1.06 10.20 -11.06
C GLU A 15 1.68 11.53 -11.51
N GLN A 16 1.47 11.95 -12.76
CA GLN A 16 1.98 13.23 -13.27
C GLN A 16 1.42 14.43 -12.48
N SER A 17 0.13 14.44 -12.16
CA SER A 17 -0.46 15.49 -11.31
C SER A 17 0.18 15.54 -9.91
N PHE A 18 0.51 14.38 -9.33
CA PHE A 18 1.21 14.31 -8.05
C PHE A 18 2.66 14.77 -8.14
N ALA A 19 3.35 14.43 -9.23
CA ALA A 19 4.70 14.90 -9.51
C ALA A 19 4.77 16.43 -9.67
N ALA A 20 3.77 17.02 -10.33
CA ALA A 20 3.62 18.47 -10.43
C ALA A 20 3.49 19.15 -9.05
N ALA A 21 2.97 18.44 -8.04
CA ALA A 21 2.92 18.87 -6.64
C ALA A 21 4.17 18.49 -5.83
N CYS A 22 5.32 18.34 -6.50
CA CYS A 22 6.63 17.95 -5.93
C CYS A 22 6.66 16.55 -5.31
N GLY A 23 5.76 15.66 -5.72
CA GLY A 23 5.78 14.25 -5.35
C GLY A 23 6.76 13.44 -6.21
N LYS A 24 7.22 12.30 -5.68
CA LYS A 24 8.02 11.35 -6.46
C LYS A 24 7.12 10.28 -7.08
N ILE A 25 7.41 9.87 -8.29
CA ILE A 25 6.66 8.84 -9.04
C ILE A 25 7.62 7.88 -9.76
N GLY A 26 7.08 6.86 -10.44
CA GLY A 26 7.87 5.90 -11.22
C GLY A 26 8.40 4.73 -10.39
N PHE A 27 7.82 4.49 -9.22
CA PHE A 27 8.17 3.37 -8.36
C PHE A 27 7.48 2.08 -8.81
N THR A 28 8.04 0.95 -8.41
CA THR A 28 7.29 -0.31 -8.32
C THR A 28 6.75 -0.46 -6.90
N LEU A 29 5.74 -1.32 -6.72
CA LEU A 29 5.19 -1.59 -5.40
C LEU A 29 6.29 -2.04 -4.43
N LYS A 30 7.14 -2.99 -4.87
CA LYS A 30 8.28 -3.50 -4.11
C LYS A 30 9.24 -2.41 -3.62
N VAL A 31 9.64 -1.48 -4.48
CA VAL A 31 10.55 -0.39 -4.08
C VAL A 31 9.86 0.53 -3.08
N LEU A 32 8.60 0.90 -3.34
CA LEU A 32 7.85 1.81 -2.49
C LEU A 32 7.69 1.24 -1.07
N VAL A 33 7.23 -0.01 -0.94
CA VAL A 33 6.99 -0.64 0.38
C VAL A 33 8.28 -1.06 1.09
N GLY A 34 9.38 -1.19 0.36
CA GLY A 34 10.70 -1.48 0.91
C GLY A 34 11.35 -0.27 1.58
N GLU A 35 10.98 0.94 1.18
CA GLU A 35 11.56 2.20 1.71
C GLU A 35 10.59 2.96 2.63
N ALA A 36 9.28 2.87 2.40
CA ALA A 36 8.28 3.64 3.13
C ALA A 36 8.20 3.25 4.63
N ASP A 37 7.98 4.26 5.49
CA ASP A 37 7.57 4.06 6.88
C ASP A 37 6.05 3.83 6.99
N ILE A 38 5.27 4.49 6.12
CA ILE A 38 3.81 4.45 6.09
C ILE A 38 3.37 4.32 4.63
N VAL A 39 2.48 3.37 4.36
CA VAL A 39 1.81 3.20 3.07
C VAL A 39 0.31 3.44 3.25
N MET A 40 -0.23 4.30 2.40
CA MET A 40 -1.64 4.65 2.36
C MET A 40 -2.25 4.15 1.05
N THR A 41 -3.34 3.39 1.11
CA THR A 41 -4.03 2.85 -0.07
C THR A 41 -5.44 3.38 -0.19
N CYS A 42 -5.90 3.52 -1.43
CA CYS A 42 -7.27 3.89 -1.77
C CYS A 42 -7.59 3.23 -3.11
N LEU A 43 -8.14 2.02 -3.05
CA LEU A 43 -8.28 1.10 -4.17
C LEU A 43 -9.74 1.01 -4.63
N PRO A 44 -10.01 0.89 -5.94
CA PRO A 44 -11.37 1.03 -6.45
C PRO A 44 -12.20 -0.27 -6.36
N MET A 45 -11.57 -1.45 -6.25
CA MET A 45 -12.27 -2.74 -6.19
C MET A 45 -11.65 -3.70 -5.17
N PRO A 46 -12.43 -4.67 -4.63
CA PRO A 46 -11.91 -5.72 -3.75
C PRO A 46 -10.78 -6.55 -4.38
N SER A 47 -10.85 -6.81 -5.69
CA SER A 47 -9.81 -7.54 -6.41
C SER A 47 -8.47 -6.80 -6.41
N ASP A 48 -8.51 -5.46 -6.51
CA ASP A 48 -7.28 -4.65 -6.43
C ASP A 48 -6.68 -4.75 -5.01
N MET A 49 -7.52 -4.82 -3.97
CA MET A 49 -7.04 -5.02 -2.60
C MET A 49 -6.40 -6.39 -2.43
N GLU A 50 -7.02 -7.45 -2.95
CA GLU A 50 -6.43 -8.80 -2.91
C GLU A 50 -5.07 -8.83 -3.61
N GLU A 51 -4.97 -8.26 -4.81
CA GLU A 51 -3.72 -8.21 -5.56
C GLU A 51 -2.64 -7.39 -4.83
N ILE A 52 -2.96 -6.16 -4.44
CA ILE A 52 -2.01 -5.22 -3.84
C ILE A 52 -1.57 -5.66 -2.45
N TYR A 53 -2.46 -6.24 -1.63
CA TYR A 53 -2.08 -6.68 -0.29
C TYR A 53 -1.54 -8.12 -0.27
N LEU A 54 -2.25 -9.05 -0.89
CA LEU A 54 -2.05 -10.50 -0.71
C LEU A 54 -1.40 -11.20 -1.89
N GLY A 55 -1.30 -10.53 -3.04
CA GLY A 55 -0.62 -11.05 -4.22
C GLY A 55 0.82 -11.45 -3.93
N THR A 56 1.41 -12.27 -4.79
CA THR A 56 2.81 -12.73 -4.65
C THR A 56 3.80 -11.56 -4.56
N GLU A 57 3.51 -10.46 -5.26
CA GLU A 57 4.26 -9.21 -5.20
C GLU A 57 3.61 -8.12 -4.31
N GLY A 58 2.60 -8.51 -3.52
CA GLY A 58 1.82 -7.63 -2.68
C GLY A 58 2.57 -7.11 -1.44
N ILE A 59 1.98 -6.10 -0.81
CA ILE A 59 2.53 -5.37 0.34
C ILE A 59 2.91 -6.32 1.48
N VAL A 60 2.09 -7.34 1.77
CA VAL A 60 2.36 -8.28 2.87
C VAL A 60 3.66 -9.05 2.65
N ASN A 61 4.01 -9.35 1.38
CA ASN A 61 5.18 -10.14 1.03
C ASN A 61 6.45 -9.28 0.81
N GLN A 62 6.29 -8.02 0.40
CA GLN A 62 7.40 -7.13 0.04
C GLN A 62 7.71 -6.07 1.11
N GLY A 63 6.77 -5.81 2.03
CA GLY A 63 6.87 -4.76 3.04
C GLY A 63 7.97 -5.02 4.07
N ARG A 64 8.67 -3.95 4.46
CA ARG A 64 9.76 -4.02 5.45
C ARG A 64 9.25 -4.03 6.89
N SER A 65 10.13 -4.45 7.80
CA SER A 65 9.89 -4.36 9.24
C SER A 65 9.59 -2.93 9.68
N GLY A 66 8.52 -2.76 10.48
CA GLY A 66 8.07 -1.48 11.00
C GLY A 66 7.07 -0.73 10.11
N LEU A 67 6.74 -1.24 8.92
CA LEU A 67 5.84 -0.55 7.98
C LEU A 67 4.41 -0.46 8.55
N THR A 68 3.85 0.74 8.52
CA THR A 68 2.45 1.01 8.90
C THR A 68 1.58 1.09 7.64
N LEU A 69 0.45 0.38 7.65
CA LEU A 69 -0.52 0.37 6.56
C LEU A 69 -1.80 1.07 6.98
N ILE A 70 -2.29 1.97 6.12
CA ILE A 70 -3.57 2.66 6.29
C ILE A 70 -4.36 2.53 5.00
N ASP A 71 -5.47 1.81 5.04
CA ASP A 71 -6.37 1.66 3.92
C ASP A 71 -7.60 2.56 4.07
N PHE A 72 -7.87 3.32 3.01
CA PHE A 72 -9.03 4.22 2.87
C PHE A 72 -10.04 3.67 1.86
N SER A 73 -9.97 2.38 1.51
CA SER A 73 -10.85 1.78 0.50
C SER A 73 -12.17 1.40 1.15
N THR A 74 -13.26 2.05 0.80
CA THR A 74 -14.59 1.79 1.39
C THR A 74 -15.32 0.59 0.77
N ILE A 75 -14.64 -0.17 -0.09
CA ILE A 75 -15.26 -1.16 -0.99
C ILE A 75 -15.05 -2.61 -0.54
N SER A 76 -14.32 -2.84 0.55
CA SER A 76 -13.96 -4.16 1.05
C SER A 76 -15.09 -4.86 1.81
N THR A 77 -15.11 -6.20 1.77
CA THR A 77 -15.91 -7.01 2.71
C THR A 77 -15.17 -7.20 4.04
N GLU A 78 -15.92 -7.46 5.12
CA GLU A 78 -15.32 -7.76 6.44
C GLU A 78 -14.35 -8.95 6.38
N ASP A 79 -14.69 -9.99 5.62
CA ASP A 79 -13.85 -11.17 5.43
C ASP A 79 -12.51 -10.83 4.76
N LEU A 80 -12.53 -9.96 3.74
CA LEU A 80 -11.31 -9.54 3.06
C LEU A 80 -10.43 -8.71 4.00
N ASN A 81 -11.03 -7.82 4.79
CA ASN A 81 -10.30 -7.02 5.77
C ASN A 81 -9.64 -7.89 6.84
N LEU A 82 -10.36 -8.90 7.34
CA LEU A 82 -9.82 -9.87 8.29
C LEU A 82 -8.67 -10.68 7.66
N LYS A 83 -8.83 -11.15 6.43
CA LYS A 83 -7.80 -11.89 5.69
C LYS A 83 -6.52 -11.06 5.53
N ILE A 84 -6.64 -9.79 5.13
CA ILE A 84 -5.51 -8.87 5.00
C ILE A 84 -4.85 -8.63 6.36
N LYS A 85 -5.64 -8.37 7.40
CA LYS A 85 -5.12 -8.15 8.75
C LYS A 85 -4.31 -9.35 9.27
N LEU A 86 -4.87 -10.55 9.16
CA LEU A 86 -4.19 -11.78 9.59
C LEU A 86 -2.92 -12.06 8.78
N ALA A 87 -2.95 -11.81 7.47
CA ALA A 87 -1.77 -11.96 6.62
C ALA A 87 -0.66 -10.96 7.03
N ALA A 88 -1.04 -9.71 7.31
CA ALA A 88 -0.11 -8.68 7.75
C ALA A 88 0.55 -9.01 9.10
N GLU A 89 -0.23 -9.47 10.07
CA GLU A 89 0.28 -9.88 11.40
C GLU A 89 1.25 -11.07 11.30
N ARG A 90 1.02 -12.00 10.37
CA ARG A 90 1.89 -13.17 10.17
C ARG A 90 3.24 -12.84 9.54
N SER A 91 3.32 -11.79 8.73
CA SER A 91 4.55 -11.42 7.99
C SER A 91 5.67 -10.93 8.92
N ARG A 92 5.39 -10.65 10.21
CA ARG A 92 6.33 -10.12 11.23
C ARG A 92 7.02 -8.80 10.86
N SER A 93 6.81 -8.29 9.65
CA SER A 93 7.36 -7.05 9.13
C SER A 93 6.41 -5.85 9.31
N LEU A 94 5.10 -6.05 9.41
CA LEU A 94 4.17 -4.93 9.48
C LEU A 94 3.89 -4.54 10.93
N ALA A 95 4.04 -3.25 11.24
CA ALA A 95 3.86 -2.74 12.59
C ALA A 95 2.39 -2.64 12.98
N LYS A 96 1.56 -2.09 12.08
CA LYS A 96 0.12 -1.86 12.28
C LYS A 96 -0.58 -1.80 10.92
N ILE A 97 -1.80 -2.32 10.85
CA ILE A 97 -2.71 -2.12 9.73
C ILE A 97 -4.03 -1.55 10.23
N PHE A 98 -4.48 -0.47 9.60
CA PHE A 98 -5.77 0.15 9.82
C PHE A 98 -6.53 0.12 8.51
N ILE A 99 -7.70 -0.52 8.50
CA ILE A 99 -8.62 -0.51 7.36
C ILE A 99 -9.87 0.23 7.84
N MET A 100 -10.26 1.28 7.12
CA MET A 100 -11.39 2.14 7.44
C MET A 100 -12.73 1.57 6.95
#